data_AF-A0AAV4V320-F1
#
_entry.id   AF-A0AAV4V320-F1
#
_cell.length_a   1.000
_cell.length_b   1.000
_cell.length_c   1.000
_cell.angle_alpha   90.00
_cell.angle_beta   90.00
_cell.angle_gamma   90.00
#
_symmetry.space_group_name_H-M   'P 1'
#
loop_
_entity.id
_entity.type
_entity.pdbx_description
1 polymer ?
#
loop_
_entity_poly.entity_id
_entity_poly.type
_entity_poly.pdbx_seq_one_letter_code
_entity_poly.pdbx_strand_id
1 'polypeptide(L)'
;RGSNRWTKMTNIILPFLMSMILGRTIDLTSYTISGVNVYDDADYDEIPVNSLNTTFHVIQGDVFPYSFFGIPVDIVLRIKSNLLSSSSGTMGLDGILKDTSWKYNSAIVSVTTVYRTVDRKLKKNATLLEDWSERVNQKQTHYAESLIYGGWAVVLFRFKCDIPSDVDRVKKVLTKNLGAVGSLSTDTLDSWEKAIKDIKSDHGIRGTVDLHTHVYSTVPMSEIDTPESLLTAIKQLKESVGSLGQPLYMNLHPLHDLKDIYPEVKEDIELIKQLQRLDEMYDDVKVTLVAMRRWTQETYTEFDDDQEEKISTLLQTLGDCSKTFSSDLRGRQFCTRTWTVADRAIQQYQKV
;
A
#
# COMPACT_ATOMS: atom_id res chain seq x y z
N ARG A 1 17.19 -29.54 -23.91
CA ARG A 1 17.33 -28.99 -22.54
C ARG A 1 16.37 -27.83 -22.42
N GLY A 2 15.15 -28.09 -21.96
CA GLY A 2 14.12 -27.06 -21.80
C GLY A 2 14.49 -26.15 -20.64
N SER A 3 14.82 -24.90 -20.94
CA SER A 3 14.90 -23.85 -19.94
C SER A 3 13.50 -23.64 -19.38
N ASN A 4 13.25 -24.12 -18.16
CA ASN A 4 12.11 -23.68 -17.35
C ASN A 4 12.34 -22.19 -17.02
N ARG A 5 12.02 -21.33 -17.98
CA ARG A 5 11.87 -19.89 -17.76
C ARG A 5 10.60 -19.75 -16.93
N TRP A 6 10.76 -19.69 -15.63
CA TRP A 6 9.70 -19.21 -14.75
C TRP A 6 9.45 -17.75 -15.15
N THR A 7 8.48 -17.50 -16.03
CA THR A 7 7.91 -16.18 -16.23
C THR A 7 7.33 -15.78 -14.89
N LYS A 8 8.04 -14.88 -14.20
CA LYS A 8 7.66 -14.39 -12.88
C LYS A 8 6.33 -13.64 -13.07
N MET A 9 5.24 -14.27 -12.64
CA MET A 9 3.90 -13.69 -12.69
C MET A 9 3.89 -12.38 -11.90
N THR A 10 3.40 -11.30 -12.53
CA THR A 10 3.23 -10.00 -11.87
C THR A 10 1.82 -9.94 -11.30
N ASN A 11 1.69 -10.25 -10.00
CA ASN A 11 0.43 -10.05 -9.28
C ASN A 11 0.33 -8.57 -8.87
N ILE A 12 -0.72 -7.88 -9.32
CA ILE A 12 -0.99 -6.49 -8.97
C ILE A 12 -2.33 -6.41 -8.24
N ILE A 13 -2.39 -5.70 -7.10
CA ILE A 13 -3.64 -5.49 -6.35
C ILE A 13 -4.56 -4.49 -7.06
N LEU A 14 -5.85 -4.79 -7.07
CA LEU A 14 -6.86 -4.25 -7.98
C LEU A 14 -7.82 -3.14 -7.52
N PRO A 15 -7.76 -2.48 -6.35
CA PRO A 15 -8.74 -1.42 -6.09
C PRO A 15 -8.51 -0.16 -6.95
N PHE A 16 -7.41 -0.09 -7.71
CA PHE A 16 -7.05 1.06 -8.55
C PHE A 16 -7.48 0.96 -10.02
N LEU A 17 -7.86 -0.24 -10.49
CA LEU A 17 -8.13 -0.53 -11.91
C LEU A 17 -9.52 -1.18 -12.09
N MET A 18 -10.56 -0.59 -11.48
CA MET A 18 -11.92 -1.16 -11.40
C MET A 18 -12.59 -1.49 -12.75
N SER A 19 -12.06 -1.03 -13.88
CA SER A 19 -12.58 -1.31 -15.23
C SER A 19 -11.88 -2.48 -15.95
N MET A 20 -10.99 -3.19 -15.26
CA MET A 20 -10.32 -4.37 -15.83
C MET A 20 -11.25 -5.58 -15.82
N ILE A 21 -11.42 -6.14 -17.01
CA ILE A 21 -12.07 -7.41 -17.30
C ILE A 21 -11.01 -8.37 -17.83
N LEU A 22 -11.29 -9.67 -17.79
CA LEU A 22 -10.37 -10.67 -18.33
C LEU A 22 -10.08 -10.43 -19.82
N GLY A 23 -8.84 -10.68 -20.21
CA GLY A 23 -8.33 -10.42 -21.55
C GLY A 23 -8.05 -8.95 -21.87
N ARG A 24 -8.45 -7.98 -21.04
CA ARG A 24 -8.20 -6.56 -21.28
C ARG A 24 -6.73 -6.21 -21.13
N THR A 25 -6.19 -5.41 -22.06
CA THR A 25 -4.77 -5.02 -22.03
C THR A 25 -4.49 -3.78 -21.19
N ILE A 26 -3.29 -3.74 -20.63
CA ILE A 26 -2.74 -2.64 -19.86
C ILE A 26 -1.27 -2.37 -20.25
N ASP A 27 -0.89 -1.10 -20.21
CA ASP A 27 0.50 -0.67 -20.23
C ASP A 27 0.99 -0.48 -18.79
N LEU A 28 1.76 -1.43 -18.25
CA LEU A 28 2.34 -1.34 -16.91
C LEU A 28 3.35 -0.19 -16.70
N THR A 29 3.88 0.43 -17.76
CA THR A 29 4.78 1.58 -17.58
C THR A 29 4.00 2.85 -17.22
N SER A 30 2.77 2.96 -17.73
CA SER A 30 1.90 4.12 -17.50
C SER A 30 0.68 3.80 -16.62
N TYR A 31 0.41 2.52 -16.38
CA TYR A 31 -0.85 1.97 -15.83
C TYR A 31 -2.10 2.36 -16.63
N THR A 32 -1.95 2.59 -17.94
CA THR A 32 -3.07 2.94 -18.82
C THR A 32 -3.74 1.68 -19.37
N ILE A 33 -5.06 1.56 -19.17
CA ILE A 33 -5.88 0.48 -19.72
C ILE A 33 -6.29 0.85 -21.15
N SER A 34 -6.06 -0.02 -22.14
CA SER A 34 -6.34 0.31 -23.55
C SER A 34 -7.83 0.21 -23.94
N GLY A 35 -8.65 -0.43 -23.11
CA GLY A 35 -10.03 -0.78 -23.43
C GLY A 35 -10.19 -1.92 -24.45
N VAL A 36 -9.09 -2.40 -25.05
CA VAL A 36 -9.07 -3.51 -26.01
C VAL A 36 -8.83 -4.83 -25.30
N ASN A 37 -9.56 -5.87 -25.69
CA ASN A 37 -9.42 -7.22 -25.19
C ASN A 37 -8.66 -8.10 -26.18
N VAL A 38 -7.85 -9.01 -25.65
CA VAL A 38 -7.11 -10.04 -26.40
C VAL A 38 -7.93 -11.32 -26.55
N TYR A 39 -8.73 -11.62 -25.54
CA TYR A 39 -9.64 -12.75 -25.44
C TYR A 39 -11.07 -12.25 -25.27
N ASP A 40 -12.05 -13.11 -25.55
CA ASP A 40 -13.44 -12.87 -25.18
C ASP A 40 -13.57 -12.81 -23.64
N ASP A 41 -14.30 -11.81 -23.13
CA ASP A 41 -14.47 -11.63 -21.68
C ASP A 41 -15.44 -12.63 -21.07
N ALA A 42 -16.17 -13.39 -21.90
CA ALA A 42 -16.97 -14.55 -21.50
C ALA A 42 -16.16 -15.85 -21.39
N ASP A 43 -14.92 -15.88 -21.88
CA ASP A 43 -14.08 -17.09 -21.93
C ASP A 43 -13.24 -17.31 -20.66
N TYR A 44 -13.94 -17.45 -19.53
CA TYR A 44 -13.33 -17.75 -18.24
C TYR A 44 -13.96 -18.93 -17.53
N ASP A 45 -13.14 -19.55 -16.68
CA ASP A 45 -13.57 -20.45 -15.63
C ASP A 45 -13.75 -19.65 -14.34
N GLU A 46 -14.87 -19.88 -13.65
CA GLU A 46 -15.14 -19.31 -12.33
C GLU A 46 -14.98 -20.39 -11.26
N ILE A 47 -14.07 -20.17 -10.31
CA ILE A 47 -13.73 -21.14 -9.27
C ILE A 47 -14.09 -20.54 -7.91
N PRO A 48 -15.07 -21.10 -7.17
CA PRO A 48 -15.37 -20.65 -5.82
C PRO A 48 -14.25 -21.04 -4.86
N VAL A 49 -13.77 -20.08 -4.07
CA VAL A 49 -12.65 -20.26 -3.13
C VAL A 49 -13.12 -20.21 -1.68
N ASN A 50 -13.95 -19.22 -1.32
CA ASN A 50 -14.47 -19.00 0.04
C ASN A 50 -13.40 -19.12 1.15
N SER A 51 -12.24 -18.47 0.96
CA SER A 51 -11.13 -18.52 1.93
C SER A 51 -10.98 -17.20 2.69
N LEU A 52 -10.74 -17.28 4.00
CA LEU A 52 -10.47 -16.14 4.86
C LEU A 52 -9.06 -16.28 5.42
N ASN A 53 -8.23 -15.27 5.19
CA ASN A 53 -6.88 -15.22 5.74
C ASN A 53 -6.70 -13.93 6.53
N THR A 54 -6.24 -14.04 7.77
CA THR A 54 -5.91 -12.90 8.62
C THR A 54 -4.49 -13.01 9.13
N THR A 55 -3.69 -11.98 8.87
CA THR A 55 -2.29 -11.88 9.28
C THR A 55 -2.06 -10.60 10.03
N PHE A 56 -1.19 -10.61 11.04
CA PHE A 56 -0.73 -9.40 11.70
C PHE A 56 0.75 -9.13 11.40
N HIS A 57 1.13 -7.86 11.50
CA HIS A 57 2.49 -7.39 11.32
C HIS A 57 2.80 -6.28 12.32
N VAL A 58 3.84 -6.47 13.13
CA VAL A 58 4.37 -5.41 14.00
C VAL A 58 5.39 -4.61 13.19
N ILE A 59 5.05 -3.37 12.83
CA ILE A 59 5.88 -2.54 11.96
C ILE A 59 7.18 -2.14 12.67
N GLN A 60 8.30 -2.70 12.20
CA GLN A 60 9.63 -2.42 12.76
C GLN A 60 10.33 -1.24 12.09
N GLY A 61 10.29 -1.18 10.76
CA GLY A 61 11.06 -0.22 9.97
C GLY A 61 10.38 1.15 9.77
N ASP A 62 11.10 2.01 9.05
CA ASP A 62 10.74 3.41 8.77
C ASP A 62 9.98 3.57 7.44
N VAL A 63 9.69 2.46 6.77
CA VAL A 63 8.85 2.38 5.58
C VAL A 63 7.68 1.45 5.88
N PHE A 64 6.46 1.91 5.59
CA PHE A 64 5.28 1.07 5.76
C PHE A 64 5.37 -0.13 4.81
N PRO A 65 5.09 -1.35 5.26
CA PRO A 65 5.47 -2.52 4.50
C PRO A 65 4.41 -2.90 3.44
N TYR A 66 4.28 -2.05 2.42
CA TYR A 66 3.29 -2.19 1.33
C TYR A 66 3.39 -3.53 0.58
N SER A 67 4.58 -4.13 0.56
CA SER A 67 4.83 -5.43 -0.07
C SER A 67 4.05 -6.58 0.58
N PHE A 68 3.66 -6.48 1.86
CA PHE A 68 2.78 -7.49 2.47
C PHE A 68 1.37 -7.47 1.91
N PHE A 69 0.91 -6.31 1.48
CA PHE A 69 -0.34 -6.23 0.74
C PHE A 69 -0.12 -6.79 -0.66
N GLY A 70 1.10 -6.63 -1.22
CA GLY A 70 1.43 -6.93 -2.62
C GLY A 70 1.39 -5.70 -3.51
N ILE A 71 1.52 -4.50 -2.93
CA ILE A 71 1.47 -3.23 -3.66
C ILE A 71 2.90 -2.82 -4.03
N PRO A 72 3.21 -2.72 -5.33
CA PRO A 72 4.48 -2.17 -5.78
C PRO A 72 4.67 -0.71 -5.33
N VAL A 73 5.90 -0.34 -4.96
CA VAL A 73 6.20 1.01 -4.45
C VAL A 73 5.89 2.14 -5.45
N ASP A 74 6.01 1.86 -6.75
CA ASP A 74 5.64 2.82 -7.79
C ASP A 74 4.13 3.12 -7.80
N ILE A 75 3.28 2.12 -7.52
CA ILE A 75 1.84 2.32 -7.31
C ILE A 75 1.60 3.19 -6.08
N VAL A 76 2.28 2.91 -4.96
CA VAL A 76 2.18 3.70 -3.72
C VAL A 76 2.49 5.17 -3.98
N LEU A 77 3.61 5.46 -4.65
CA LEU A 77 4.03 6.82 -4.99
C LEU A 77 3.02 7.54 -5.88
N ARG A 78 2.43 6.83 -6.84
CA ARG A 78 1.38 7.39 -7.72
C ARG A 78 0.09 7.71 -6.96
N ILE A 79 -0.24 6.91 -5.94
CA ILE A 79 -1.39 7.18 -5.08
C ILE A 79 -1.11 8.38 -4.19
N LYS A 80 0.06 8.42 -3.53
CA LYS A 80 0.51 9.55 -2.72
C LYS A 80 0.56 10.86 -3.51
N SER A 81 0.89 10.81 -4.80
CA SER A 81 0.89 11.98 -5.69
C SER A 81 -0.49 12.34 -6.26
N ASN A 82 -1.54 11.57 -5.94
CA ASN A 82 -2.89 11.66 -6.52
C ASN A 82 -2.92 11.46 -8.05
N LEU A 83 -1.95 10.75 -8.62
CA LEU A 83 -1.99 10.31 -10.02
C LEU A 83 -2.87 9.06 -10.17
N LEU A 84 -2.93 8.22 -9.15
CA LEU A 84 -3.85 7.10 -9.03
C LEU A 84 -4.70 7.26 -7.77
N SER A 85 -5.91 6.71 -7.82
CA SER A 85 -6.84 6.66 -6.71
C SER A 85 -7.62 5.36 -6.74
N SER A 86 -7.82 4.75 -5.58
CA SER A 86 -8.71 3.60 -5.44
C SER A 86 -10.16 4.03 -5.50
N SER A 87 -11.01 3.10 -5.90
CA SER A 87 -12.46 3.28 -5.88
C SER A 87 -13.03 3.53 -4.49
N SER A 88 -12.42 2.94 -3.47
CA SER A 88 -12.77 3.12 -2.07
C SER A 88 -12.27 4.44 -1.47
N GLY A 89 -11.48 5.22 -2.22
CA GLY A 89 -10.99 6.54 -1.82
C GLY A 89 -10.28 6.51 -0.47
N THR A 90 -10.48 7.56 0.33
CA THR A 90 -9.82 7.77 1.63
C THR A 90 -10.18 6.73 2.70
N MET A 91 -11.30 6.02 2.55
CA MET A 91 -11.68 4.93 3.45
C MET A 91 -11.12 3.57 3.01
N GLY A 92 -10.50 3.51 1.82
CA GLY A 92 -9.86 2.32 1.27
C GLY A 92 -8.34 2.37 1.32
N LEU A 93 -7.69 1.73 0.34
CA LEU A 93 -6.23 1.66 0.28
C LEU A 93 -5.58 3.04 0.17
N ASP A 94 -6.21 4.04 -0.47
CA ASP A 94 -5.62 5.39 -0.54
C ASP A 94 -5.43 5.97 0.85
N GLY A 95 -6.37 5.71 1.75
CA GLY A 95 -6.30 6.11 3.15
C GLY A 95 -5.05 5.56 3.82
N ILE A 96 -4.87 4.24 3.76
CA ILE A 96 -3.71 3.54 4.35
C ILE A 96 -2.40 4.08 3.75
N LEU A 97 -2.35 4.20 2.42
CA LEU A 97 -1.13 4.53 1.71
C LEU A 97 -0.74 6.01 1.86
N LYS A 98 -1.70 6.90 2.09
CA LYS A 98 -1.46 8.31 2.36
C LYS A 98 -1.32 8.61 3.85
N ASP A 99 -1.71 7.67 4.71
CA ASP A 99 -1.57 7.84 6.15
C ASP A 99 -0.09 7.80 6.52
N THR A 100 0.45 8.92 6.97
CA THR A 100 1.78 9.01 7.58
C THR A 100 1.71 8.96 9.10
N SER A 101 0.51 8.78 9.65
CA SER A 101 0.27 8.92 11.08
C SER A 101 0.96 7.86 11.93
N TRP A 102 1.25 6.71 11.31
CA TRP A 102 2.04 5.64 11.89
C TRP A 102 3.48 6.05 12.23
N LYS A 103 4.05 7.07 11.59
CA LYS A 103 5.39 7.60 11.94
C LYS A 103 5.39 8.50 13.18
N TYR A 104 4.25 9.04 13.62
CA TYR A 104 4.25 9.97 14.77
C TYR A 104 4.23 9.23 16.11
N ASN A 105 5.41 9.11 16.73
CA ASN A 105 5.58 8.61 18.10
C ASN A 105 4.78 7.33 18.38
N SER A 106 4.73 6.40 17.44
CA SER A 106 3.82 5.25 17.55
C SER A 106 4.48 3.94 17.15
N ALA A 107 4.17 2.90 17.91
CA ALA A 107 4.37 1.53 17.47
C ALA A 107 3.06 1.01 16.85
N ILE A 108 3.14 0.36 15.70
CA ILE A 108 1.95 -0.10 14.97
C ILE A 108 1.94 -1.63 14.89
N VAL A 109 0.77 -2.19 15.19
CA VAL A 109 0.41 -3.55 14.77
C VAL A 109 -0.66 -3.43 13.69
N SER A 110 -0.31 -3.81 12.47
CA SER A 110 -1.26 -3.90 11.35
C SER A 110 -1.87 -5.29 11.32
N VAL A 111 -3.19 -5.39 11.27
CA VAL A 111 -3.91 -6.64 11.01
C VAL A 111 -4.57 -6.54 9.65
N THR A 112 -4.19 -7.44 8.74
CA THR A 112 -4.73 -7.53 7.40
C THR A 112 -5.61 -8.76 7.29
N THR A 113 -6.86 -8.57 6.91
CA THR A 113 -7.80 -9.64 6.62
C THR A 113 -8.17 -9.60 5.15
N VAL A 114 -8.06 -10.74 4.48
CA VAL A 114 -8.47 -10.93 3.08
C VAL A 114 -9.46 -12.08 3.04
N TYR A 115 -10.68 -11.80 2.58
CA TYR A 115 -11.69 -12.80 2.28
C TYR A 115 -11.81 -12.96 0.76
N ARG A 116 -11.43 -14.12 0.23
CA ARG A 116 -11.53 -14.46 -1.19
C ARG A 116 -12.79 -15.27 -1.45
N THR A 117 -13.63 -14.78 -2.35
CA THR A 117 -14.89 -15.41 -2.74
C THR A 117 -14.69 -16.30 -3.96
N VAL A 118 -14.19 -15.72 -5.05
CA VAL A 118 -14.16 -16.29 -6.39
C VAL A 118 -12.86 -15.94 -7.10
N ASP A 119 -12.28 -16.93 -7.78
CA ASP A 119 -11.21 -16.73 -8.76
C ASP A 119 -11.80 -16.87 -10.17
N ARG A 120 -11.66 -15.84 -11.01
CA ARG A 120 -11.95 -15.92 -12.44
C ARG A 120 -10.66 -16.01 -13.22
N LYS A 121 -10.53 -17.00 -14.10
CA LYS A 121 -9.33 -17.20 -14.92
C LYS A 121 -9.72 -17.50 -16.36
N LEU A 122 -8.98 -16.95 -17.33
CA LEU A 122 -9.17 -17.32 -18.74
C LEU A 122 -9.09 -18.83 -18.92
N LYS A 123 -10.02 -19.39 -19.69
CA LYS A 123 -10.04 -20.84 -19.99
C LYS A 123 -8.74 -21.25 -20.67
N LYS A 124 -8.26 -22.46 -20.39
CA LYS A 124 -7.04 -22.99 -21.02
C LYS A 124 -7.13 -23.11 -22.55
N ASN A 125 -8.34 -23.23 -23.08
CA ASN A 125 -8.64 -23.32 -24.51
C ASN A 125 -9.26 -22.02 -25.07
N ALA A 126 -9.20 -20.90 -24.32
CA ALA A 126 -9.66 -19.61 -24.83
C ALA A 126 -8.87 -19.25 -26.10
N THR A 127 -9.60 -18.82 -27.13
CA THR A 127 -9.01 -18.42 -28.42
C THR A 127 -8.78 -16.92 -28.46
N LEU A 128 -7.67 -16.51 -29.06
CA LEU A 128 -7.39 -15.10 -29.35
C LEU A 128 -8.42 -14.54 -30.33
N LEU A 129 -8.85 -13.28 -30.14
CA LEU A 129 -9.73 -12.59 -31.08
C LEU A 129 -8.98 -12.27 -32.38
N GLU A 130 -9.48 -12.62 -33.55
CA GLU A 130 -8.73 -12.59 -34.83
C GLU A 130 -7.97 -11.27 -35.12
N ASP A 131 -8.54 -10.13 -34.74
CA ASP A 131 -8.03 -8.78 -34.99
C ASP A 131 -7.42 -8.11 -33.73
N TRP A 132 -7.17 -8.85 -32.65
CA TRP A 132 -6.69 -8.26 -31.39
C TRP A 132 -5.40 -7.45 -31.59
N SER A 133 -4.44 -7.99 -32.35
CA SER A 133 -3.11 -7.39 -32.47
C SER A 133 -3.09 -6.11 -33.32
N GLU A 134 -4.12 -5.91 -34.15
CA GLU A 134 -4.27 -4.69 -34.95
C GLU A 134 -4.91 -3.56 -34.12
N ARG A 135 -5.75 -3.93 -33.14
CA ARG A 135 -6.43 -2.99 -32.23
C ARG A 135 -5.59 -2.60 -31.03
N VAL A 136 -4.76 -3.51 -30.51
CA VAL A 136 -3.93 -3.26 -29.33
C VAL A 136 -2.73 -2.40 -29.72
N ASN A 137 -2.67 -1.19 -29.16
CA ASN A 137 -1.54 -0.28 -29.32
C ASN A 137 -0.22 -0.95 -28.90
N GLN A 138 0.83 -0.80 -29.71
CA GLN A 138 2.15 -1.41 -29.47
C GLN A 138 2.82 -0.99 -28.14
N LYS A 139 2.34 0.07 -27.47
CA LYS A 139 2.81 0.46 -26.13
C LYS A 139 2.22 -0.39 -25.00
N GLN A 140 1.17 -1.16 -25.25
CA GLN A 140 0.59 -2.06 -24.25
C GLN A 140 1.58 -3.19 -23.95
N THR A 141 1.60 -3.64 -22.70
CA THR A 141 2.62 -4.60 -22.24
C THR A 141 2.02 -5.90 -21.75
N HIS A 142 0.81 -5.88 -21.15
CA HIS A 142 0.19 -7.05 -20.53
C HIS A 142 -1.30 -7.13 -20.83
N TYR A 143 -1.90 -8.28 -20.54
CA TYR A 143 -3.35 -8.48 -20.43
C TYR A 143 -3.73 -9.17 -19.12
N ALA A 144 -4.98 -8.99 -18.69
CA ALA A 144 -5.52 -9.66 -17.50
C ALA A 144 -5.79 -11.15 -17.77
N GLU A 145 -5.01 -12.04 -17.16
CA GLU A 145 -5.19 -13.50 -17.28
C GLU A 145 -6.14 -14.06 -16.22
N SER A 146 -6.06 -13.52 -14.99
CA SER A 146 -6.96 -13.91 -13.90
C SER A 146 -7.28 -12.74 -12.98
N LEU A 147 -8.47 -12.77 -12.40
CA LEU A 147 -8.98 -11.83 -11.42
C LEU A 147 -9.44 -12.59 -10.18
N ILE A 148 -8.97 -12.18 -9.01
CA ILE A 148 -9.38 -12.71 -7.72
C ILE A 148 -10.33 -11.70 -7.09
N TYR A 149 -11.50 -12.14 -6.65
CA TYR A 149 -12.54 -11.32 -6.04
C TYR A 149 -12.71 -11.60 -4.55
N GLY A 150 -13.28 -10.62 -3.84
CA GLY A 150 -13.67 -10.75 -2.44
C GLY A 150 -13.67 -9.41 -1.69
N GLY A 151 -13.19 -9.40 -0.46
CA GLY A 151 -13.02 -8.18 0.32
C GLY A 151 -11.76 -8.22 1.16
N TRP A 152 -11.30 -7.04 1.51
CA TRP A 152 -10.16 -6.87 2.41
C TRP A 152 -10.49 -5.83 3.48
N ALA A 153 -9.81 -5.98 4.61
CA ALA A 153 -9.78 -5.02 5.69
C ALA A 153 -8.36 -4.92 6.27
N VAL A 154 -7.93 -3.71 6.61
CA VAL A 154 -6.69 -3.43 7.32
C VAL A 154 -7.04 -2.62 8.56
N VAL A 155 -6.61 -3.14 9.70
CA VAL A 155 -6.80 -2.52 11.01
C VAL A 155 -5.44 -2.15 11.56
N LEU A 156 -5.19 -0.86 11.76
CA LEU A 156 -3.96 -0.36 12.34
C LEU A 156 -4.19 -0.08 13.83
N PHE A 157 -3.63 -0.93 14.68
CA PHE A 157 -3.55 -0.69 16.12
C PHE A 157 -2.32 0.15 16.42
N ARG A 158 -2.57 1.39 16.81
CA ARG A 158 -1.57 2.42 17.03
C ARG A 158 -1.35 2.63 18.52
N PHE A 159 -0.19 2.21 18.98
CA PHE A 159 0.30 2.45 20.34
C PHE A 159 1.05 3.78 20.35
N LYS A 160 0.30 4.87 20.53
CA LYS A 160 0.83 6.23 20.55
C LYS A 160 1.52 6.49 21.89
N CYS A 161 2.80 6.80 21.84
CA CYS A 161 3.62 7.13 22.99
C CYS A 161 3.65 8.65 23.17
N ASP A 162 3.47 9.12 24.39
CA ASP A 162 3.68 10.54 24.72
C ASP A 162 5.14 10.95 24.52
N ILE A 163 6.06 10.04 24.83
CA ILE A 163 7.50 10.26 24.69
C ILE A 163 8.02 9.50 23.45
N PRO A 164 8.56 10.21 22.44
CA PRO A 164 9.02 9.60 21.18
C PRO A 164 10.03 8.46 21.36
N SER A 165 10.94 8.56 22.33
CA SER A 165 11.98 7.56 22.57
C SER A 165 11.43 6.21 23.09
N ASP A 166 10.20 6.19 23.58
CA ASP A 166 9.62 4.98 24.17
C ASP A 166 9.06 4.04 23.09
N VAL A 167 8.89 4.53 21.85
CA VAL A 167 8.36 3.78 20.71
C VAL A 167 9.14 2.49 20.45
N ASP A 168 10.48 2.56 20.44
CA ASP A 168 11.31 1.38 20.19
C ASP A 168 11.17 0.32 21.27
N ARG A 169 10.91 0.75 22.51
CA ARG A 169 10.66 -0.15 23.63
C ARG A 169 9.29 -0.81 23.49
N VAL A 170 8.26 -0.04 23.16
CA VAL A 170 6.92 -0.56 22.87
C VAL A 170 6.97 -1.57 21.71
N LYS A 171 7.66 -1.23 20.60
CA LYS A 171 7.88 -2.16 19.47
C LYS A 171 8.53 -3.46 19.94
N LYS A 172 9.57 -3.41 20.79
CA LYS A 172 10.23 -4.60 21.34
C LYS A 172 9.29 -5.45 22.19
N VAL A 173 8.45 -4.84 23.03
CA VAL A 173 7.47 -5.57 23.85
C VAL A 173 6.41 -6.24 22.97
N LEU A 174 5.91 -5.54 21.94
CA LEU A 174 4.98 -6.10 20.96
C LEU A 174 5.61 -7.28 20.22
N THR A 175 6.81 -7.09 19.64
CA THR A 175 7.52 -8.15 18.90
C THR A 175 7.86 -9.34 19.79
N LYS A 176 8.20 -9.14 21.06
CA LYS A 176 8.50 -10.22 22.00
C LYS A 176 7.28 -11.12 22.27
N ASN A 177 6.09 -10.52 22.38
CA ASN A 177 4.88 -11.25 22.72
C ASN A 177 4.15 -11.79 21.48
N LEU A 178 4.11 -11.02 20.39
CA LEU A 178 3.39 -11.38 19.16
C LEU A 178 4.28 -12.01 18.09
N GLY A 179 5.58 -11.73 18.09
CA GLY A 179 6.44 -11.88 16.92
C GLY A 179 6.31 -10.70 15.96
N ALA A 180 7.18 -10.64 14.94
CA ALA A 180 7.13 -9.56 13.95
C ALA A 180 5.99 -9.75 12.94
N VAL A 181 5.70 -11.00 12.56
CA VAL A 181 4.67 -11.40 11.60
C VAL A 181 4.03 -12.69 12.08
N GLY A 182 2.71 -12.83 11.92
CA GLY A 182 2.02 -14.09 12.19
C GLY A 182 0.59 -14.11 11.67
N SER A 183 -0.08 -15.24 11.85
CA SER A 183 -1.51 -15.40 11.57
C SER A 183 -2.32 -15.07 12.82
N LEU A 184 -3.48 -14.43 12.66
CA LEU A 184 -4.37 -14.16 13.78
C LEU A 184 -5.12 -15.44 14.16
N SER A 185 -4.95 -15.87 15.40
CA SER A 185 -5.62 -17.02 16.02
C SER A 185 -6.11 -16.64 17.43
N THR A 186 -6.82 -17.54 18.11
CA THR A 186 -7.20 -17.34 19.52
C THR A 186 -6.00 -17.10 20.42
N ASP A 187 -4.91 -17.85 20.22
CA ASP A 187 -3.67 -17.73 21.02
C ASP A 187 -2.98 -16.38 20.80
N THR A 188 -3.21 -15.76 19.64
CA THR A 188 -2.70 -14.42 19.32
C THR A 188 -3.39 -13.36 20.17
N LEU A 189 -4.66 -13.54 20.53
CA LEU A 189 -5.38 -12.59 21.40
C LEU A 189 -4.80 -12.58 22.81
N ASP A 190 -4.58 -13.75 23.41
CA ASP A 190 -3.96 -13.87 24.74
C ASP A 190 -2.56 -13.23 24.75
N SER A 191 -1.79 -13.46 23.68
CA SER A 191 -0.46 -12.84 23.49
C SER A 191 -0.55 -11.32 23.34
N TRP A 192 -1.61 -10.81 22.72
CA TRP A 192 -1.86 -9.39 22.55
C TRP A 192 -2.24 -8.72 23.86
N GLU A 193 -3.19 -9.29 24.61
CA GLU A 193 -3.57 -8.81 25.93
C GLU A 193 -2.36 -8.76 26.87
N LYS A 194 -1.53 -9.82 26.82
CA LYS A 194 -0.26 -9.86 27.54
C LYS A 194 0.69 -8.75 27.10
N ALA A 195 0.81 -8.48 25.79
CA ALA A 195 1.64 -7.38 25.30
C ALA A 195 1.16 -6.02 25.83
N ILE A 196 -0.15 -5.77 25.83
CA ILE A 196 -0.73 -4.54 26.40
C ILE A 196 -0.43 -4.42 27.89
N LYS A 197 -0.57 -5.52 28.65
CA LYS A 197 -0.26 -5.56 30.07
C LYS A 197 1.23 -5.31 30.33
N ASP A 198 2.10 -5.95 29.56
CA ASP A 198 3.55 -5.78 29.65
C ASP A 198 3.94 -4.33 29.38
N ILE A 199 3.40 -3.70 28.33
CA ILE A 199 3.61 -2.26 28.02
C ILE A 199 3.21 -1.38 29.21
N LYS A 200 2.03 -1.61 29.80
CA LYS A 200 1.55 -0.80 30.95
C LYS A 200 2.38 -0.99 32.21
N SER A 201 3.02 -2.16 32.37
CA SER A 201 3.81 -2.49 33.56
C SER A 201 5.33 -2.25 33.39
N ASP A 202 5.79 -1.94 32.18
CA ASP A 202 7.20 -1.74 31.90
C ASP A 202 7.68 -0.39 32.44
N HIS A 203 8.37 -0.41 33.58
CA HIS A 203 8.93 0.77 34.24
C HIS A 203 9.92 1.59 33.41
N GLY A 204 10.43 1.05 32.30
CA GLY A 204 11.29 1.83 31.42
C GLY A 204 10.58 2.46 30.22
N ILE A 205 9.25 2.31 30.12
CA ILE A 205 8.39 3.21 29.35
C ILE A 205 8.04 4.37 30.29
N ARG A 206 8.46 5.58 29.93
CA ARG A 206 8.44 6.76 30.79
C ARG A 206 7.12 7.52 30.68
N GLY A 207 6.54 7.55 29.48
CA GLY A 207 5.27 8.22 29.18
C GLY A 207 4.07 7.28 29.24
N THR A 208 2.88 7.83 28.99
CA THR A 208 1.69 7.01 28.71
C THR A 208 1.77 6.44 27.28
N VAL A 209 1.06 5.33 27.09
CA VAL A 209 0.88 4.70 25.79
C VAL A 209 -0.61 4.51 25.56
N ASP A 210 -1.16 5.29 24.64
CA ASP A 210 -2.56 5.24 24.25
C ASP A 210 -2.75 4.35 23.03
N LEU A 211 -3.81 3.54 23.03
CA LEU A 211 -4.18 2.71 21.90
C LEU A 211 -5.25 3.43 21.06
N HIS A 212 -4.95 3.63 19.79
CA HIS A 212 -5.92 4.10 18.78
C HIS A 212 -6.06 3.05 17.68
N THR A 213 -7.27 2.91 17.15
CA THR A 213 -7.51 2.00 16.01
C THR A 213 -7.91 2.80 14.79
N HIS A 214 -7.32 2.46 13.64
CA HIS A 214 -7.76 2.97 12.34
C HIS A 214 -8.17 1.79 11.47
N VAL A 215 -9.35 1.86 10.86
CA VAL A 215 -9.92 0.77 10.06
C VAL A 215 -10.09 1.24 8.62
N TYR A 216 -9.58 0.43 7.70
CA TYR A 216 -9.70 0.63 6.27
C TYR A 216 -10.24 -0.65 5.66
N SER A 217 -11.26 -0.56 4.81
CA SER A 217 -11.93 -1.77 4.32
C SER A 217 -12.67 -1.52 3.02
N THR A 218 -12.82 -2.58 2.24
CA THR A 218 -13.69 -2.64 1.04
C THR A 218 -15.18 -2.49 1.34
N VAL A 219 -15.58 -2.82 2.56
CA VAL A 219 -16.96 -2.73 3.06
C VAL A 219 -16.97 -2.07 4.43
N PRO A 220 -18.06 -1.38 4.84
CA PRO A 220 -18.17 -0.84 6.18
C PRO A 220 -17.94 -1.92 7.24
N MET A 221 -17.17 -1.58 8.27
CA MET A 221 -16.89 -2.47 9.41
C MET A 221 -17.44 -1.86 10.69
N SER A 222 -17.76 -2.72 11.67
CA SER A 222 -18.02 -2.28 13.02
C SER A 222 -16.80 -1.58 13.62
N GLU A 223 -17.04 -0.75 14.62
CA GLU A 223 -15.97 -0.18 15.44
C GLU A 223 -15.10 -1.29 16.06
N ILE A 224 -13.79 -1.06 16.11
CA ILE A 224 -12.79 -2.02 16.60
C ILE A 224 -11.95 -1.32 17.66
N ASP A 225 -12.32 -1.51 18.92
CA ASP A 225 -11.61 -0.90 20.04
C ASP A 225 -10.70 -1.90 20.77
N THR A 226 -10.93 -3.19 20.53
CA THR A 226 -10.25 -4.29 21.21
C THR A 226 -9.91 -5.45 20.27
N PRO A 227 -8.94 -6.32 20.62
CA PRO A 227 -8.67 -7.53 19.87
C PRO A 227 -9.89 -8.48 19.72
N GLU A 228 -10.83 -8.48 20.66
CA GLU A 228 -12.04 -9.33 20.62
C GLU A 228 -13.06 -8.77 19.62
N SER A 229 -13.25 -7.44 19.61
CA SER A 229 -14.11 -6.77 18.63
C SER A 229 -13.59 -6.95 17.20
N LEU A 230 -12.27 -7.07 17.01
CA LEU A 230 -11.65 -7.41 15.73
C LEU A 230 -12.12 -8.77 15.19
N LEU A 231 -12.20 -9.83 16.01
CA LEU A 231 -12.70 -11.13 15.55
C LEU A 231 -14.17 -11.07 15.10
N THR A 232 -14.97 -10.27 15.80
CA THR A 232 -16.37 -10.04 15.42
C THR A 232 -16.45 -9.31 14.09
N ALA A 233 -15.65 -8.26 13.92
CA ALA A 233 -15.60 -7.47 12.70
C ALA A 233 -15.09 -8.31 11.50
N ILE A 234 -14.14 -9.22 11.70
CA ILE A 234 -13.66 -10.17 10.68
C ILE A 234 -14.79 -11.12 10.22
N LYS A 235 -15.64 -11.59 11.14
CA LYS A 235 -16.81 -12.41 10.77
C LYS A 235 -17.81 -11.61 9.95
N GLN A 236 -18.09 -10.38 10.36
CA GLN A 236 -18.98 -9.47 9.63
C GLN A 236 -18.45 -9.12 8.25
N LEU A 237 -17.13 -8.96 8.07
CA LEU A 237 -16.51 -8.73 6.77
C LEU A 237 -16.94 -9.81 5.76
N LYS A 238 -16.90 -11.08 6.15
CA LYS A 238 -17.31 -12.20 5.29
C LYS A 238 -18.76 -12.07 4.83
N GLU A 239 -19.66 -11.68 5.72
CA GLU A 239 -21.08 -11.50 5.42
C GLU A 239 -21.32 -10.30 4.51
N SER A 240 -20.67 -9.17 4.81
CA SER A 240 -20.80 -7.91 4.08
C SER A 240 -20.22 -7.95 2.66
N VAL A 241 -19.21 -8.78 2.40
CA VAL A 241 -18.62 -8.95 1.06
C VAL A 241 -19.60 -9.61 0.08
N GLY A 242 -20.49 -10.47 0.57
CA GLY A 242 -21.44 -11.21 -0.25
C GLY A 242 -20.80 -12.32 -1.09
N SER A 243 -21.44 -12.67 -2.21
CA SER A 243 -21.06 -13.81 -3.04
C SER A 243 -19.86 -13.56 -3.96
N LEU A 244 -19.69 -12.33 -4.45
CA LEU A 244 -18.60 -11.96 -5.35
C LEU A 244 -17.63 -10.97 -4.69
N GLY A 245 -18.10 -9.89 -4.07
CA GLY A 245 -17.21 -8.84 -3.56
C GLY A 245 -16.55 -7.99 -4.67
N GLN A 246 -15.47 -7.29 -4.30
CA GLN A 246 -14.68 -6.42 -5.17
C GLN A 246 -13.44 -7.16 -5.71
N PRO A 247 -12.88 -6.74 -6.86
CA PRO A 247 -11.61 -7.27 -7.35
C PRO A 247 -10.46 -6.97 -6.37
N LEU A 248 -9.78 -8.02 -5.90
CA LEU A 248 -8.66 -7.96 -4.97
C LEU A 248 -7.32 -7.99 -5.68
N TYR A 249 -7.09 -8.97 -6.55
CA TYR A 249 -5.81 -9.17 -7.23
C TYR A 249 -6.01 -9.49 -8.69
N MET A 250 -5.11 -8.99 -9.53
CA MET A 250 -4.98 -9.34 -10.93
C MET A 250 -3.68 -10.07 -11.15
N ASN A 251 -3.73 -11.13 -11.95
CA ASN A 251 -2.55 -11.67 -12.58
C ASN A 251 -2.48 -11.14 -14.02
N LEU A 252 -1.35 -10.53 -14.34
CA LEU A 252 -1.09 -9.96 -15.64
C LEU A 252 -0.09 -10.81 -16.41
N HIS A 253 -0.44 -11.11 -17.65
CA HIS A 253 0.39 -11.90 -18.53
C HIS A 253 0.98 -11.02 -19.64
N PRO A 254 2.28 -11.15 -19.98
CA PRO A 254 2.91 -10.32 -21.00
C PRO A 254 2.28 -10.52 -22.38
N LEU A 255 2.03 -9.42 -23.10
CA LEU A 255 1.63 -9.46 -24.51
C LEU A 255 2.77 -9.92 -25.42
N HIS A 256 4.02 -9.67 -25.00
CA HIS A 256 5.21 -10.13 -25.71
C HIS A 256 5.23 -11.66 -25.90
N ASP A 257 4.69 -12.41 -24.94
CA ASP A 257 4.60 -13.87 -25.00
C ASP A 257 3.59 -14.37 -26.06
N LEU A 258 2.64 -13.50 -26.45
CA LEU A 258 1.70 -13.77 -27.55
C LEU A 258 2.25 -13.29 -28.90
N LYS A 259 2.92 -12.12 -28.92
CA LYS A 259 3.53 -11.54 -30.13
C LYS A 259 4.71 -10.66 -29.75
N ASP A 260 5.87 -10.94 -30.33
CA ASP A 260 7.15 -10.30 -30.03
C ASP A 260 7.22 -8.78 -30.33
N ILE A 261 6.27 -8.25 -31.11
CA ILE A 261 6.15 -6.81 -31.39
C ILE A 261 5.86 -5.97 -30.14
N TYR A 262 5.31 -6.57 -29.08
CA TYR A 262 4.99 -5.87 -27.84
C TYR A 262 6.21 -5.80 -26.92
N PRO A 263 6.38 -4.73 -26.15
CA PRO A 263 7.52 -4.55 -25.25
C PRO A 263 7.58 -5.61 -24.13
N GLU A 264 8.76 -6.15 -23.91
CA GLU A 264 9.09 -6.94 -22.73
C GLU A 264 9.32 -6.00 -21.53
N VAL A 265 8.59 -6.20 -20.43
CA VAL A 265 8.78 -5.43 -19.19
C VAL A 265 9.60 -6.26 -18.22
N LYS A 266 10.69 -5.67 -17.70
CA LYS A 266 11.53 -6.27 -16.68
C LYS A 266 11.57 -5.38 -15.45
N GLU A 267 11.47 -6.00 -14.28
CA GLU A 267 11.70 -5.32 -13.02
C GLU A 267 13.16 -4.88 -12.91
N ASP A 268 13.38 -3.59 -12.66
CA ASP A 268 14.69 -3.05 -12.30
C ASP A 268 14.76 -2.93 -10.78
N ILE A 269 15.54 -3.83 -10.18
CA ILE A 269 15.71 -3.92 -8.72
C ILE A 269 16.31 -2.63 -8.15
N GLU A 270 17.22 -1.99 -8.89
CA GLU A 270 17.88 -0.77 -8.42
C GLU A 270 16.90 0.40 -8.45
N LEU A 271 16.10 0.50 -9.51
CA LEU A 271 15.01 1.46 -9.58
C LEU A 271 14.01 1.26 -8.43
N ILE A 272 13.61 0.02 -8.12
CA ILE A 272 12.69 -0.27 -7.01
C ILE A 272 13.24 0.25 -5.67
N LYS A 273 14.54 0.03 -5.39
CA LYS A 273 15.18 0.56 -4.17
C LYS A 273 15.17 2.09 -4.13
N GLN A 274 15.44 2.74 -5.26
CA GLN A 274 15.38 4.20 -5.34
C GLN A 274 13.98 4.73 -5.09
N LEU A 275 12.95 4.05 -5.61
CA LEU A 275 11.56 4.41 -5.36
C LEU A 275 11.17 4.21 -3.88
N GLN A 276 11.67 3.16 -3.22
CA GLN A 276 11.49 2.97 -1.78
C GLN A 276 12.13 4.09 -0.97
N ARG A 277 13.35 4.50 -1.33
CA ARG A 277 14.00 5.67 -0.71
C ARG A 277 13.22 6.96 -0.96
N LEU A 278 12.67 7.13 -2.17
CA LEU A 278 11.85 8.30 -2.50
C LEU A 278 10.56 8.34 -1.67
N ASP A 279 9.94 7.17 -1.44
CA ASP A 279 8.75 7.04 -0.58
C ASP A 279 9.04 7.42 0.87
N GLU A 280 10.14 6.91 1.42
CA GLU A 280 10.62 7.23 2.77
C GLU A 280 10.83 8.75 2.94
N MET A 281 11.56 9.36 2.01
CA MET A 281 11.84 10.80 2.01
C MET A 281 10.56 11.65 1.88
N TYR A 282 9.60 11.21 1.07
CA TYR A 282 8.31 11.88 0.94
C TYR A 282 7.56 11.88 2.28
N ASP A 283 7.55 10.73 2.97
CA ASP A 283 6.91 10.59 4.28
C ASP A 283 7.61 11.45 5.33
N ASP A 284 8.94 11.52 5.32
CA ASP A 284 9.72 12.33 6.25
C ASP A 284 9.43 13.83 6.09
N VAL A 285 9.35 14.32 4.85
CA VAL A 285 8.96 15.72 4.57
C VAL A 285 7.55 16.00 5.09
N LYS A 286 6.60 15.07 4.86
CA LYS A 286 5.21 15.22 5.34
C LYS A 286 5.14 15.25 6.86
N VAL A 287 5.80 14.30 7.52
CA VAL A 287 5.85 14.17 8.98
C VAL A 287 6.51 15.40 9.61
N THR A 288 7.65 15.83 9.06
CA THR A 288 8.37 17.02 9.54
C THR A 288 7.51 18.27 9.39
N LEU A 289 6.84 18.46 8.25
CA LEU A 289 5.96 19.60 8.04
C LEU A 289 4.80 19.65 9.06
N VAL A 290 4.19 18.50 9.37
CA VAL A 290 3.12 18.40 10.38
C VAL A 290 3.67 18.66 11.78
N ALA A 291 4.82 18.07 12.13
CA ALA A 291 5.46 18.26 13.42
C ALA A 291 5.86 19.72 13.64
N MET A 292 6.46 20.37 12.63
CA MET A 292 6.84 21.78 12.67
C MET A 292 5.62 22.68 12.86
N ARG A 293 4.54 22.47 12.09
CA ARG A 293 3.29 23.25 12.25
C ARG A 293 2.71 23.11 13.63
N ARG A 294 2.68 21.89 14.16
CA ARG A 294 2.20 21.61 15.51
C ARG A 294 3.07 22.32 16.55
N TRP A 295 4.39 22.20 16.44
CA TRP A 295 5.33 22.88 17.32
C TRP A 295 5.13 24.39 17.30
N THR A 296 5.00 25.02 16.14
CA THR A 296 4.76 26.48 16.03
C THR A 296 3.42 26.92 16.63
N GLN A 297 2.42 26.04 16.71
CA GLN A 297 1.10 26.36 17.26
C GLN A 297 0.99 26.10 18.77
N GLU A 298 1.73 25.10 19.27
CA GLU A 298 1.66 24.64 20.66
C GLU A 298 2.80 25.20 21.54
N THR A 299 3.84 25.77 20.93
CA THR A 299 4.97 26.34 21.68
C THR A 299 4.56 27.62 22.42
N TYR A 300 4.99 27.72 23.68
CA TYR A 300 4.88 28.95 24.48
C TYR A 300 6.14 29.83 24.35
N THR A 301 7.10 29.42 23.53
CA THR A 301 8.31 30.20 23.27
C THR A 301 7.96 31.44 22.45
N GLU A 302 8.30 32.61 22.97
CA GLU A 302 8.30 33.85 22.19
C GLU A 302 9.52 33.84 21.27
N PHE A 303 9.29 34.04 19.97
CA PHE A 303 10.34 34.13 18.96
C PHE A 303 10.61 35.60 18.64
N ASP A 304 11.88 35.93 18.37
CA ASP A 304 12.22 37.22 17.76
C ASP A 304 11.95 37.20 16.24
N ASP A 305 11.93 38.37 15.61
CA ASP A 305 11.64 38.51 14.17
C ASP A 305 12.56 37.63 13.30
N ASP A 306 13.85 37.54 13.65
CA ASP A 306 14.84 36.72 12.93
C ASP A 306 14.53 35.21 13.04
N GLN A 307 14.07 34.75 14.21
CA GLN A 307 13.66 33.37 14.45
C GLN A 307 12.36 33.05 13.71
N GLU A 308 11.38 33.94 13.73
CA GLU A 308 10.13 33.79 12.98
C GLU A 308 10.39 33.69 11.48
N GLU A 309 11.27 34.55 10.94
CA GLU A 309 11.66 34.51 9.52
C GLU A 309 12.34 33.18 9.16
N LYS A 310 13.23 32.66 10.02
CA LYS A 310 13.88 31.34 9.82
C LYS A 310 12.88 30.20 9.84
N ILE A 311 11.95 30.20 10.79
CA ILE A 311 10.89 29.19 10.90
C ILE A 311 9.98 29.22 9.68
N SER A 312 9.58 30.42 9.25
CA SER A 312 8.75 30.64 8.06
C SER A 312 9.46 30.13 6.80
N THR A 313 10.74 30.48 6.63
CA THR A 313 11.57 30.03 5.51
C THR A 313 11.71 28.51 5.48
N LEU A 314 11.93 27.87 6.63
CA LEU A 314 12.01 26.41 6.73
C LEU A 314 10.66 25.75 6.38
N LEU A 315 9.54 26.25 6.92
CA LEU A 315 8.20 25.76 6.60
C LEU A 315 7.87 25.92 5.12
N GLN A 316 8.25 27.04 4.51
CA GLN A 316 8.11 27.28 3.08
C GLN A 316 8.93 26.28 2.28
N THR A 317 10.20 26.06 2.65
CA THR A 317 11.10 25.12 1.98
C THR A 317 10.58 23.68 2.04
N LEU A 318 10.10 23.24 3.20
CA LEU A 318 9.45 21.92 3.36
C LEU A 318 8.16 21.82 2.54
N GLY A 319 7.36 22.88 2.52
CA GLY A 319 6.15 22.97 1.71
C GLY A 319 6.44 22.86 0.21
N ASP A 320 7.46 23.56 -0.27
CA ASP A 320 7.87 23.53 -1.66
C ASP A 320 8.50 22.19 -2.03
N CYS A 321 9.30 21.58 -1.15
CA CYS A 321 9.78 20.22 -1.32
C CYS A 321 8.62 19.24 -1.51
N SER A 322 7.61 19.28 -0.63
CA SER A 322 6.41 18.43 -0.74
C SER A 322 5.63 18.65 -2.05
N LYS A 323 5.55 19.90 -2.51
CA LYS A 323 4.94 20.23 -3.82
C LYS A 323 5.77 19.68 -4.97
N THR A 324 7.10 19.80 -4.94
CA THR A 324 8.01 19.27 -5.97
C THR A 324 7.88 17.76 -6.08
N PHE A 325 7.87 17.04 -4.97
CA PHE A 325 7.56 15.61 -4.98
C PHE A 325 6.22 15.34 -5.68
N SER A 326 5.16 16.06 -5.29
CA SER A 326 3.84 15.86 -5.86
C SER A 326 3.74 16.24 -7.35
N SER A 327 4.46 17.26 -7.82
CA SER A 327 4.48 17.67 -9.23
C SER A 327 5.31 16.73 -10.08
N ASP A 328 6.48 16.31 -9.59
CA ASP A 328 7.40 15.46 -10.32
C ASP A 328 6.84 14.05 -10.48
N LEU A 329 6.17 13.54 -9.44
CA LEU A 329 5.42 12.29 -9.49
C LEU A 329 4.20 12.34 -10.43
N ARG A 330 3.62 13.52 -10.68
CA ARG A 330 2.48 13.71 -11.61
C ARG A 330 2.92 13.95 -13.06
N GLY A 331 4.03 14.64 -13.26
CA GLY A 331 4.43 15.18 -14.55
C GLY A 331 5.12 14.22 -15.51
N ARG A 332 5.48 12.99 -15.07
CA ARG A 332 6.24 12.06 -15.92
C ARG A 332 5.75 10.61 -15.80
N GLN A 333 5.56 9.96 -16.95
CA GLN A 333 5.51 8.51 -17.03
C GLN A 333 6.82 7.96 -16.45
N PHE A 334 6.75 7.10 -15.43
CA PHE A 334 7.89 6.36 -14.92
C PHE A 334 8.36 5.37 -15.99
N CYS A 335 9.09 5.86 -16.99
CA CYS A 335 9.60 5.05 -18.09
C CYS A 335 11.04 5.47 -18.33
N THR A 336 12.00 4.59 -17.98
CA THR A 336 13.48 4.55 -18.21
C THR A 336 14.34 5.83 -18.08
N ARG A 337 13.78 7.03 -18.18
CA ARG A 337 14.37 8.36 -17.93
C ARG A 337 14.16 8.85 -16.48
N THR A 338 13.84 7.95 -15.57
CA THR A 338 13.49 8.18 -14.16
C THR A 338 14.65 8.70 -13.29
N TRP A 339 15.89 8.52 -13.73
CA TRP A 339 17.09 8.99 -13.02
C TRP A 339 17.02 10.49 -12.68
N THR A 340 16.69 11.34 -13.65
CA THR A 340 16.66 12.81 -13.44
C THR A 340 15.61 13.32 -12.46
N VAL A 341 14.64 12.49 -12.05
CA VAL A 341 13.54 12.87 -11.16
C VAL A 341 13.86 12.50 -9.72
N ALA A 342 14.23 11.25 -9.48
CA ALA A 342 14.72 10.82 -8.18
C ALA A 342 15.92 11.68 -7.76
N ASP A 343 16.86 11.94 -8.67
CA ASP A 343 18.01 12.80 -8.41
C ASP A 343 17.62 14.23 -8.03
N ARG A 344 16.61 14.83 -8.66
CA ARG A 344 16.15 16.19 -8.33
C ARG A 344 15.46 16.25 -6.97
N ALA A 345 14.56 15.31 -6.69
CA ALA A 345 13.88 15.23 -5.41
C ALA A 345 14.88 14.96 -4.28
N ILE A 346 15.86 14.07 -4.53
CA ILE A 346 16.97 13.77 -3.61
C ILE A 346 17.84 15.01 -3.39
N GLN A 347 18.24 15.71 -4.45
CA GLN A 347 19.04 16.94 -4.35
C GLN A 347 18.29 18.03 -3.59
N GLN A 348 16.97 18.15 -3.77
CA GLN A 348 16.18 19.15 -3.04
C GLN A 348 16.03 18.79 -1.57
N TYR A 349 15.86 17.51 -1.25
CA TYR A 349 15.85 17.03 0.13
C TYR A 349 17.21 17.24 0.82
N GLN A 350 18.33 16.99 0.14
CA GLN A 350 19.68 17.21 0.67
C GLN A 350 20.02 18.69 1.00
N LYS A 351 19.21 19.65 0.53
CA LYS A 351 19.36 21.07 0.87
C LYS A 351 18.65 21.45 2.17
N VAL A 352 17.72 20.62 2.63
CA VAL A 352 17.04 20.73 3.93
C VAL A 352 17.90 19.99 4.95
#